data_AF-A0A1W9HHV1-F1
#
_entry.id   AF-A0A1W9HHV1-F1
#
_cell.length_a   1.000
_cell.length_b   1.000
_cell.length_c   1.000
_cell.angle_alpha   90.00
_cell.angle_beta   90.00
_cell.angle_gamma   90.00
#
_symmetry.space_group_name_H-M   'P 1'
#
loop_
_entity.id
_entity.type
_entity.pdbx_description
1 polymer ?
#
loop_
_entity_poly.entity_id
_entity_poly.type
_entity_poly.pdbx_seq_one_letter_code
_entity_poly.pdbx_strand_id
1 'polypeptide(L)'
;MRVEIICVNYFSATDVRKFVSSVLCAKNSENVNILIVDNSCDEREFKHLSDISSINPEKIRVSNAGQNLGYFGASQLALDLIQKRQGEMPDYVIISNPDIVIAEDFFSQLKRVKSNSPVIGPKIISGRTGENQNPYMINRPTRLRMQLYKWIFGILPVNFVYQYLSGLKQALFSFPKLDLPVDANTDSKVSYAIHGSFIIFNRSYFTAGGNFKYGSFLFGEEIFVAETCLKLKLQIAYVPVLTVEHKEHVATGLFPKLKTLRFISDSSRYCANMYFN
;
A
#
# COMPACT_ATOMS: atom_id res chain seq x y z
N MET A 1 -14.34 16.83 -0.79
CA MET A 1 -13.44 15.66 -0.79
C MET A 1 -12.07 16.10 -0.30
N ARG A 2 -11.80 15.91 0.99
CA ARG A 2 -10.48 16.07 1.62
C ARG A 2 -9.73 14.75 1.54
N VAL A 3 -8.49 14.77 1.07
CA VAL A 3 -7.63 13.58 0.95
C VAL A 3 -6.32 13.84 1.67
N GLU A 4 -5.92 12.91 2.54
CA GLU A 4 -4.58 12.88 3.13
C GLU A 4 -3.82 11.69 2.57
N ILE A 5 -2.68 11.93 1.92
CA ILE A 5 -1.81 10.86 1.44
C ILE A 5 -0.65 10.68 2.41
N ILE A 6 -0.50 9.47 2.94
CA ILE A 6 0.61 9.02 3.74
C ILE A 6 1.61 8.34 2.80
N CYS A 7 2.78 8.97 2.62
CA CYS A 7 3.88 8.41 1.85
C CYS A 7 4.98 7.95 2.80
N VAL A 8 5.20 6.64 2.91
CA VAL A 8 6.21 6.07 3.82
C VAL A 8 7.54 5.97 3.08
N ASN A 9 8.54 6.75 3.52
CA ASN A 9 9.86 6.80 2.90
C ASN A 9 10.91 5.97 3.65
N TYR A 10 11.77 5.27 2.92
CA TYR A 10 12.99 4.65 3.45
C TYR A 10 14.12 4.74 2.42
N PHE A 11 14.95 5.78 2.49
CA PHE A 11 16.04 6.05 1.52
C PHE A 11 15.54 6.12 0.07
N SER A 12 14.46 6.88 -0.18
CA SER A 12 13.81 7.00 -1.48
C SER A 12 13.39 8.43 -1.81
N ALA A 13 14.08 9.45 -1.28
CA ALA A 13 13.75 10.85 -1.52
C ALA A 13 13.63 11.23 -3.01
N THR A 14 14.39 10.60 -3.89
CA THR A 14 14.28 10.80 -5.36
C THR A 14 12.91 10.41 -5.91
N ASP A 15 12.31 9.36 -5.35
CA ASP A 15 11.00 8.85 -5.78
C ASP A 15 9.89 9.63 -5.11
N VAL A 16 10.05 9.97 -3.83
CA VAL A 16 9.17 10.92 -3.15
C VAL A 16 9.02 12.21 -3.96
N ARG A 17 10.11 12.76 -4.52
CA ARG A 17 10.05 13.97 -5.35
C ARG A 17 9.16 13.77 -6.59
N LYS A 18 9.28 12.63 -7.28
CA LYS A 18 8.47 12.30 -8.47
C LYS A 18 7.01 12.07 -8.09
N PHE A 19 6.78 11.32 -7.01
CA PHE A 19 5.45 11.07 -6.46
C PHE A 19 4.74 12.38 -6.12
N VAL A 20 5.37 13.26 -5.32
CA VAL A 20 4.84 14.58 -4.94
C VAL A 20 4.52 15.42 -6.17
N SER A 21 5.42 15.45 -7.16
CA SER A 21 5.18 16.16 -8.43
C SER A 21 3.93 15.63 -9.13
N SER A 22 3.76 14.30 -9.24
CA SER A 22 2.59 13.70 -9.87
C SER A 22 1.27 14.02 -9.14
N VAL A 23 1.30 14.08 -7.80
CA VAL A 23 0.12 14.45 -6.99
C VAL A 23 -0.24 15.92 -7.21
N LEU A 24 0.74 16.83 -7.18
CA LEU A 24 0.49 18.26 -7.32
C LEU A 24 0.00 18.62 -8.73
N CYS A 25 0.51 17.96 -9.77
CA CYS A 25 0.10 18.18 -11.15
C CYS A 25 -1.24 17.53 -11.51
N ALA A 26 -1.76 16.62 -10.68
CA ALA A 26 -3.06 15.99 -10.94
C ALA A 26 -4.21 17.01 -10.84
N LYS A 27 -5.20 16.87 -11.72
CA LYS A 27 -6.44 17.63 -11.71
C LYS A 27 -7.20 17.39 -10.41
N ASN A 28 -7.82 18.46 -9.89
CA ASN A 28 -8.61 18.43 -8.67
C ASN A 28 -7.81 18.04 -7.40
N SER A 29 -6.53 18.37 -7.35
CA SER A 29 -5.63 18.15 -6.20
C SER A 29 -5.68 19.27 -5.16
N GLU A 30 -6.65 20.21 -5.22
CA GLU A 30 -6.70 21.39 -4.34
C GLU A 30 -6.81 21.01 -2.86
N ASN A 31 -7.58 19.97 -2.56
CA ASN A 31 -7.85 19.46 -1.20
C ASN A 31 -7.08 18.18 -0.87
N VAL A 32 -5.94 17.96 -1.54
CA VAL A 32 -5.05 16.82 -1.32
C VAL A 32 -3.81 17.31 -0.58
N ASN A 33 -3.59 16.75 0.61
CA ASN A 33 -2.36 16.96 1.39
C ASN A 33 -1.51 15.69 1.37
N ILE A 34 -0.20 15.87 1.54
CA ILE A 34 0.78 14.79 1.58
C ILE A 34 1.53 14.87 2.90
N LEU A 35 1.50 13.78 3.67
CA LEU A 35 2.35 13.55 4.83
C LEU A 35 3.38 12.48 4.49
N ILE A 36 4.63 12.92 4.32
CA ILE A 36 5.77 12.04 4.13
C ILE A 36 6.28 11.62 5.51
N VAL A 37 6.37 10.32 5.76
CA VAL A 37 6.97 9.78 6.98
C VAL A 37 8.37 9.28 6.65
N ASP A 38 9.38 9.93 7.23
CA ASP A 38 10.76 9.49 7.11
C ASP A 38 11.05 8.35 8.09
N ASN A 39 11.21 7.15 7.55
CA ASN A 39 11.49 5.92 8.29
C ASN A 39 12.98 5.54 8.27
N SER A 40 13.84 6.39 7.69
CA SER A 40 15.26 6.09 7.42
C SER A 40 16.18 6.25 8.64
N CYS A 41 15.82 7.15 9.56
CA CYS A 41 16.69 7.59 10.68
C CYS A 41 18.01 8.22 10.23
N ASP A 42 18.08 8.77 9.01
CA ASP A 42 19.26 9.44 8.46
C ASP A 42 18.96 10.94 8.27
N GLU A 43 19.82 11.79 8.83
CA GLU A 43 19.63 13.25 8.79
C GLU A 43 19.71 13.83 7.37
N ARG A 44 20.49 13.23 6.47
CA ARG A 44 20.62 13.70 5.08
C ARG A 44 19.38 13.35 4.30
N GLU A 45 18.84 12.15 4.50
CA GLU A 45 17.55 11.75 3.92
C GLU A 45 16.43 12.67 4.42
N PHE A 46 16.36 12.93 5.73
CA PHE A 46 15.39 13.86 6.31
C PHE A 46 15.51 15.27 5.72
N LYS A 47 16.74 15.75 5.50
CA LYS A 47 16.99 17.03 4.83
C LYS A 47 16.46 17.05 3.40
N HIS A 48 16.74 16.01 2.61
CA HIS A 48 16.22 15.92 1.24
C HIS A 48 14.68 15.93 1.19
N LEU A 49 14.03 15.24 2.13
CA LEU A 49 12.57 15.26 2.24
C LEU A 49 12.05 16.65 2.64
N SER A 50 12.74 17.32 3.57
CA SER A 50 12.41 18.70 3.97
C SER A 50 12.50 19.66 2.78
N ASP A 51 13.51 19.52 1.93
CA ASP A 51 13.65 20.29 0.68
C ASP A 51 12.53 19.99 -0.33
N ILE A 52 11.94 18.78 -0.31
CA ILE A 52 10.76 18.48 -1.12
C ILE A 52 9.52 19.16 -0.54
N SER A 53 9.37 19.18 0.79
CA SER A 53 8.23 19.81 1.44
C SER A 53 8.17 21.33 1.24
N SER A 54 9.32 21.98 1.10
CA SER A 54 9.40 23.43 0.87
C SER A 54 8.86 23.87 -0.49
N ILE A 55 8.67 22.95 -1.45
CA ILE A 55 8.02 23.22 -2.75
C ILE A 55 6.58 23.71 -2.54
N ASN A 56 5.87 23.15 -1.56
CA ASN A 56 4.51 23.55 -1.21
C ASN A 56 4.23 23.23 0.28
N PRO A 57 4.69 24.07 1.22
CA PRO A 57 4.67 23.78 2.65
C PRO A 57 3.26 23.73 3.25
N GLU A 58 2.25 24.28 2.58
CA GLU A 58 0.86 24.20 3.02
C GLU A 58 0.31 22.79 2.85
N LYS A 59 0.62 22.14 1.72
CA LYS A 59 0.12 20.82 1.33
C LYS A 59 1.05 19.67 1.69
N ILE A 60 2.37 19.89 1.70
CA ILE A 60 3.36 18.84 1.91
C ILE A 60 3.97 18.99 3.30
N ARG A 61 3.95 17.91 4.06
CA ARG A 61 4.63 17.83 5.36
C ARG A 61 5.52 16.62 5.43
N VAL A 62 6.55 16.74 6.25
CA VAL A 62 7.47 15.65 6.56
C VAL A 62 7.47 15.44 8.06
N SER A 63 7.42 14.18 8.48
CA SER A 63 7.55 13.79 9.88
C SER A 63 8.67 12.77 10.01
N ASN A 64 9.55 12.97 10.99
CA ASN A 64 10.59 12.00 11.32
C ASN A 64 10.00 10.93 12.24
N ALA A 65 10.13 9.65 11.88
CA ALA A 65 9.66 8.56 12.73
C ALA A 65 10.53 8.32 13.98
N GLY A 66 11.76 8.86 14.00
CA GLY A 66 12.75 8.71 15.08
C GLY A 66 13.40 7.32 15.17
N GLN A 67 12.74 6.30 14.63
CA GLN A 67 13.22 4.95 14.44
C GLN A 67 12.54 4.35 13.21
N ASN A 68 13.07 3.24 12.66
CA ASN A 68 12.39 2.52 11.61
C ASN A 68 11.23 1.71 12.21
N LEU A 69 10.00 2.11 11.89
CA LEU A 69 8.74 1.50 12.36
C LEU A 69 8.18 0.45 11.41
N GLY A 70 8.86 0.18 10.28
CA GLY A 70 8.28 -0.61 9.20
C GLY A 70 7.17 0.15 8.45
N TYR A 71 6.44 -0.52 7.56
CA TYR A 71 5.52 0.16 6.64
C TYR A 71 4.23 0.64 7.32
N PHE A 72 3.48 -0.29 7.93
CA PHE A 72 2.23 0.06 8.61
C PHE A 72 2.46 0.73 9.97
N GLY A 73 3.59 0.48 10.64
CA GLY A 73 3.96 1.22 11.85
C GLY A 73 4.18 2.71 11.58
N ALA A 74 4.90 3.06 10.50
CA ALA A 74 5.03 4.45 10.04
C ALA A 74 3.68 5.04 9.59
N SER A 75 2.84 4.22 8.94
CA SER A 75 1.49 4.63 8.54
C SER A 75 0.58 4.94 9.74
N GLN A 76 0.67 4.15 10.82
CA GLN A 76 -0.05 4.41 12.07
C GLN A 76 0.41 5.70 12.73
N LEU A 77 1.73 5.96 12.77
CA LEU A 77 2.26 7.23 13.28
C LEU A 77 1.67 8.42 12.50
N ALA A 78 1.65 8.35 11.17
CA ALA A 78 1.04 9.38 10.35
C ALA A 78 -0.46 9.55 10.61
N LEU A 79 -1.20 8.46 10.75
CA LEU A 79 -2.62 8.49 11.09
C LEU A 79 -2.88 9.24 12.40
N ASP A 80 -2.08 8.95 13.43
CA ASP A 80 -2.18 9.62 14.73
C ASP A 80 -1.89 11.13 14.63
N LEU A 81 -0.91 11.52 13.79
CA LEU A 81 -0.60 12.94 13.53
C LEU A 81 -1.73 13.66 12.79
N ILE A 82 -2.34 13.01 11.78
CA ILE A 82 -3.49 13.55 11.05
C ILE A 82 -4.66 13.77 12.00
N GLN A 83 -4.99 12.77 12.83
CA GLN A 83 -6.11 12.83 13.76
C GLN A 83 -5.93 13.93 14.80
N LYS A 84 -4.73 14.04 15.41
CA LYS A 84 -4.41 15.10 16.38
C LYS A 84 -4.56 16.50 15.81
N ARG A 85 -4.28 16.69 14.51
CA ARG A 85 -4.29 18.01 13.87
C ARG A 85 -5.67 18.45 13.41
N GLN A 86 -6.48 17.53 12.90
CA GLN A 86 -7.70 17.90 12.17
C GLN A 86 -8.99 17.68 12.96
N GLY A 87 -8.94 16.94 14.08
CA GLY A 87 -10.11 16.57 14.88
C GLY A 87 -10.99 15.53 14.18
N GLU A 88 -11.44 15.83 12.95
CA GLU A 88 -12.19 14.93 12.08
C GLU A 88 -11.30 14.32 10.99
N MET A 89 -11.51 13.02 10.74
CA MET A 89 -10.84 12.30 9.65
C MET A 89 -11.16 12.88 8.27
N PRO A 90 -10.19 12.96 7.34
CA PRO A 90 -10.45 13.34 5.95
C PRO A 90 -11.44 12.37 5.29
N ASP A 91 -12.01 12.73 4.13
CA ASP A 91 -12.91 11.83 3.40
C ASP A 91 -12.17 10.54 2.98
N TYR A 92 -10.91 10.70 2.59
CA TYR A 92 -10.00 9.61 2.25
C TYR A 92 -8.63 9.77 2.90
N VAL A 93 -8.06 8.66 3.37
CA VAL A 93 -6.65 8.50 3.70
C VAL A 93 -6.05 7.52 2.70
N ILE A 94 -4.97 7.89 2.02
CA ILE A 94 -4.29 7.02 1.07
C ILE A 94 -2.95 6.62 1.67
N ILE A 95 -2.63 5.32 1.70
CA ILE A 95 -1.27 4.85 1.97
C ILE A 95 -0.61 4.58 0.62
N SER A 96 0.59 5.11 0.42
CA SER A 96 1.34 4.97 -0.84
C SER A 96 2.81 4.66 -0.58
N ASN A 97 3.39 3.84 -1.46
CA ASN A 97 4.83 3.79 -1.65
C ASN A 97 5.36 5.07 -2.32
N PRO A 98 6.66 5.40 -2.13
CA PRO A 98 7.30 6.54 -2.79
C PRO A 98 7.44 6.42 -4.31
N ASP A 99 7.45 5.21 -4.86
CA ASP A 99 7.68 4.93 -6.29
C ASP A 99 6.38 4.80 -7.11
N ILE A 100 5.27 5.31 -6.56
CA ILE A 100 4.02 5.46 -7.28
C ILE A 100 4.03 6.75 -8.12
N VAL A 101 3.40 6.71 -9.28
CA VAL A 101 3.05 7.88 -10.09
C VAL A 101 1.54 7.89 -10.29
N ILE A 102 0.91 9.00 -9.91
CA ILE A 102 -0.54 9.18 -10.00
C ILE A 102 -0.92 9.71 -11.39
N ALA A 103 -1.99 9.16 -11.98
CA ALA A 103 -2.55 9.66 -13.24
C ALA A 103 -3.13 11.07 -13.10
N GLU A 104 -3.05 11.88 -14.15
CA GLU A 104 -3.48 13.29 -14.14
C GLU A 104 -4.95 13.47 -13.73
N ASP A 105 -5.83 12.54 -14.09
CA ASP A 105 -7.25 12.59 -13.80
C ASP A 105 -7.67 11.77 -12.57
N PHE A 106 -6.72 11.22 -11.81
CA PHE A 106 -6.99 10.30 -10.69
C PHE A 106 -7.96 10.87 -9.64
N PHE A 107 -7.74 12.09 -9.15
CA PHE A 107 -8.63 12.68 -8.14
C PHE A 107 -9.97 13.11 -8.72
N SER A 108 -10.00 13.54 -9.99
CA SER A 108 -11.23 13.80 -10.73
C SER A 108 -12.08 12.55 -10.85
N GLN A 109 -11.47 11.40 -11.12
CA GLN A 109 -12.13 10.11 -11.16
C GLN A 109 -12.54 9.65 -9.75
N LEU A 110 -11.68 9.80 -8.73
CA LEU A 110 -11.99 9.42 -7.34
C LEU A 110 -13.25 10.12 -6.83
N LYS A 111 -13.44 11.40 -7.19
CA LYS A 111 -14.64 12.15 -6.85
C LYS A 111 -15.92 11.60 -7.51
N ARG A 112 -15.81 10.87 -8.63
CA ARG A 112 -16.91 10.30 -9.40
C ARG A 112 -17.19 8.82 -9.09
N VAL A 113 -16.27 8.14 -8.40
CA VAL A 113 -16.45 6.73 -8.01
C VAL A 113 -17.71 6.59 -7.16
N LYS A 114 -18.59 5.67 -7.56
CA LYS A 114 -19.84 5.38 -6.84
C LYS A 114 -19.66 4.41 -5.67
N SER A 115 -18.56 3.64 -5.67
CA SER A 115 -18.27 2.69 -4.61
C SER A 115 -18.08 3.41 -3.27
N ASN A 116 -18.91 3.06 -2.29
CA ASN A 116 -18.79 3.54 -0.90
C ASN A 116 -17.99 2.57 -0.02
N SER A 117 -17.19 1.70 -0.64
CA SER A 117 -16.39 0.71 0.07
C SER A 117 -15.42 1.39 1.05
N PRO A 118 -15.35 0.94 2.31
CA PRO A 118 -14.41 1.48 3.30
C PRO A 118 -12.95 1.42 2.86
N VAL A 119 -12.59 0.43 2.05
CA VAL A 119 -11.25 0.26 1.49
C VAL A 119 -11.37 0.04 -0.02
N ILE A 120 -10.60 0.80 -0.79
CA ILE A 120 -10.61 0.84 -2.24
C ILE A 120 -9.19 0.63 -2.76
N GLY A 121 -9.05 -0.20 -3.78
CA GLY A 121 -7.78 -0.40 -4.49
C GLY A 121 -7.92 0.00 -5.96
N PRO A 122 -7.05 0.87 -6.47
CA PRO A 122 -7.04 1.25 -7.87
C PRO A 122 -6.44 0.13 -8.74
N LYS A 123 -6.55 0.26 -10.06
CA LYS A 123 -5.68 -0.42 -11.02
C LYS A 123 -4.24 0.07 -10.80
N ILE A 124 -3.33 -0.86 -10.58
CA ILE A 124 -1.90 -0.56 -10.35
C ILE A 124 -1.11 -1.21 -11.46
N ILE A 125 -0.56 -0.41 -12.36
CA ILE A 125 0.26 -0.91 -13.47
C ILE A 125 1.70 -0.97 -13.02
N SER A 126 2.29 -2.17 -13.03
CA SER A 126 3.71 -2.37 -12.79
C SER A 126 4.50 -1.76 -13.94
N GLY A 127 5.39 -0.80 -13.65
CA GLY A 127 6.33 -0.23 -14.62
C GLY A 127 7.37 -1.25 -15.10
N ARG A 128 7.58 -2.34 -14.34
CA ARG A 128 8.50 -3.43 -14.68
C ARG A 128 7.89 -4.44 -15.66
N THR A 129 6.64 -4.82 -15.44
CA THR A 129 6.00 -5.93 -16.19
C THR A 129 4.86 -5.49 -17.11
N GLY A 130 4.34 -4.27 -16.91
CA GLY A 130 3.11 -3.80 -17.56
C GLY A 130 1.83 -4.43 -17.02
N GLU A 131 1.94 -5.40 -16.10
CA GLU A 131 0.77 -6.10 -15.56
C GLU A 131 0.05 -5.28 -14.48
N ASN A 132 -1.26 -5.54 -14.38
CA ASN A 132 -2.08 -5.01 -13.31
C ASN A 132 -1.87 -5.83 -12.02
N GLN A 133 -1.40 -5.16 -10.98
CA GLN A 133 -1.11 -5.77 -9.67
C GLN A 133 -2.38 -5.93 -8.81
N ASN A 134 -3.46 -5.24 -9.16
CA ASN A 134 -4.75 -5.31 -8.47
C ASN A 134 -5.86 -5.94 -9.31
N PRO A 135 -6.85 -6.64 -8.69
CA PRO A 135 -6.90 -6.98 -7.28
C PRO A 135 -5.79 -7.96 -6.88
N TYR A 136 -5.21 -7.76 -5.69
CA TYR A 136 -4.13 -8.62 -5.19
C TYR A 136 -4.63 -10.05 -4.95
N MET A 137 -5.78 -10.20 -4.28
CA MET A 137 -6.43 -11.48 -4.05
C MET A 137 -7.95 -11.34 -4.12
N ILE A 138 -8.59 -12.09 -5.01
CA ILE A 138 -10.06 -12.08 -5.14
C ILE A 138 -10.71 -12.84 -3.99
N ASN A 139 -10.14 -13.99 -3.61
CA ASN A 139 -10.71 -14.88 -2.61
C ASN A 139 -9.80 -14.99 -1.38
N ARG A 140 -10.42 -15.11 -0.20
CA ARG A 140 -9.73 -15.39 1.06
C ARG A 140 -8.95 -16.71 0.95
N PRO A 141 -7.66 -16.76 1.32
CA PRO A 141 -6.88 -17.99 1.28
C PRO A 141 -7.41 -18.99 2.31
N THR A 142 -7.24 -20.28 2.05
CA THR A 142 -7.61 -21.31 3.01
C THR A 142 -6.62 -21.37 4.17
N ARG A 143 -7.09 -21.82 5.34
CA ARG A 143 -6.23 -22.08 6.50
C ARG A 143 -5.04 -22.98 6.15
N LEU A 144 -5.29 -24.08 5.44
CA LEU A 144 -4.24 -25.03 5.05
C LEU A 144 -3.15 -24.34 4.22
N ARG A 145 -3.53 -23.48 3.26
CA ARG A 145 -2.59 -22.72 2.44
C ARG A 145 -1.74 -21.77 3.29
N MET A 146 -2.34 -21.06 4.24
CA MET A 146 -1.62 -20.11 5.09
C MET A 146 -0.68 -20.82 6.08
N GLN A 147 -1.08 -21.97 6.63
CA GLN A 147 -0.20 -22.79 7.49
C GLN A 147 0.96 -23.39 6.68
N LEU A 148 0.72 -23.80 5.43
CA LEU A 148 1.79 -24.23 4.53
C LEU A 148 2.79 -23.10 4.24
N TYR A 149 2.31 -21.88 3.94
CA TYR A 149 3.18 -20.71 3.75
C TYR A 149 4.00 -20.38 4.98
N LYS A 150 3.40 -20.41 6.18
CA LYS A 150 4.15 -20.29 7.43
C LYS A 150 5.29 -21.33 7.54
N TRP A 151 5.06 -22.56 7.10
CA TRP A 151 6.08 -23.61 7.11
C TRP A 151 7.17 -23.39 6.06
N ILE A 152 6.79 -23.12 4.80
CA ILE A 152 7.69 -22.84 3.67
C ILE A 152 8.59 -21.64 3.99
N PHE A 153 8.00 -20.53 4.43
CA PHE A 153 8.73 -19.30 4.74
C PHE A 153 9.43 -19.35 6.10
N GLY A 154 9.05 -20.28 6.97
CA GLY A 154 9.70 -20.57 8.25
C GLY A 154 11.11 -21.15 8.10
N ILE A 155 11.35 -21.89 7.02
CA ILE A 155 12.63 -22.55 6.74
C ILE A 155 13.39 -21.72 5.70
N LEU A 156 14.42 -21.00 6.11
CA LEU A 156 15.11 -20.01 5.25
C LEU A 156 15.63 -20.58 3.91
N PRO A 157 16.25 -21.77 3.84
CA PRO A 157 16.61 -22.37 2.56
C PRO A 157 15.40 -22.67 1.66
N VAL A 158 14.29 -23.14 2.23
CA VAL A 158 13.05 -23.44 1.50
C VAL A 158 12.41 -22.14 1.01
N ASN A 159 12.39 -21.09 1.84
CA ASN A 159 11.94 -19.75 1.45
C ASN A 159 12.77 -19.24 0.26
N PHE A 160 14.10 -19.34 0.34
CA PHE A 160 14.99 -18.94 -0.74
C PHE A 160 14.68 -19.68 -2.06
N VAL A 161 14.56 -21.01 -2.02
CA VAL A 161 14.21 -21.84 -3.19
C VAL A 161 12.83 -21.46 -3.73
N TYR A 162 11.85 -21.29 -2.86
CA TYR A 162 10.50 -20.88 -3.25
C TYR A 162 10.51 -19.53 -3.97
N GLN A 163 11.21 -18.53 -3.44
CA GLN A 163 11.30 -17.20 -4.06
C GLN A 163 11.96 -17.29 -5.43
N TYR A 164 13.04 -18.06 -5.56
CA TYR A 164 13.70 -18.32 -6.83
C TYR A 164 12.76 -18.95 -7.87
N LEU A 165 12.07 -20.04 -7.51
CA LEU A 165 11.13 -20.73 -8.40
C LEU A 165 9.93 -19.85 -8.77
N SER A 166 9.44 -19.04 -7.84
CA SER A 166 8.34 -18.12 -8.09
C SER A 166 8.72 -17.00 -9.06
N GLY A 167 9.96 -16.49 -8.96
CA GLY A 167 10.52 -15.51 -9.89
C GLY A 167 10.70 -16.09 -11.29
N LEU A 168 11.22 -17.33 -11.39
CA LEU A 168 11.35 -18.04 -12.67
C LEU A 168 9.98 -18.29 -13.31
N LYS A 169 8.98 -18.69 -12.53
CA LYS A 169 7.61 -18.88 -13.03
C LYS A 169 7.02 -17.58 -13.58
N GLN A 170 7.21 -16.44 -12.90
CA GLN A 170 6.76 -15.14 -13.41
C GLN A 170 7.47 -14.77 -14.71
N ALA A 171 8.78 -14.98 -14.80
CA ALA A 171 9.53 -14.68 -16.03
C ALA A 171 9.10 -15.55 -17.23
N LEU A 172 8.72 -16.81 -17.00
CA LEU A 172 8.36 -17.76 -18.06
C LEU A 172 6.88 -17.76 -18.43
N PHE A 173 5.99 -17.41 -17.50
CA PHE A 173 4.54 -17.59 -17.64
C PHE A 173 3.74 -16.34 -17.24
N SER A 174 4.29 -15.15 -17.47
CA SER A 174 3.55 -13.88 -17.32
C SER A 174 2.43 -13.82 -18.36
N PHE A 175 1.28 -14.37 -18.01
CA PHE A 175 0.06 -14.23 -18.77
C PHE A 175 -0.68 -12.99 -18.27
N PRO A 176 -1.13 -12.10 -19.16
CA PRO A 176 -1.93 -10.96 -18.75
C PRO A 176 -3.16 -11.46 -18.01
N LYS A 177 -3.33 -11.04 -16.76
CA LYS A 177 -4.56 -11.30 -16.02
C LYS A 177 -5.71 -10.66 -16.79
N LEU A 178 -6.71 -11.45 -17.18
CA LEU A 178 -7.92 -10.92 -17.80
C LEU A 178 -8.58 -9.92 -16.84
N ASP A 179 -8.85 -8.71 -17.32
CA ASP A 179 -9.65 -7.74 -16.56
C ASP A 179 -11.06 -8.34 -16.40
N LEU A 180 -11.40 -8.70 -15.16
CA LEU A 180 -12.69 -9.30 -14.84
C LEU A 180 -13.79 -8.22 -14.87
N PRO A 181 -15.03 -8.59 -15.20
CA PRO A 181 -16.14 -7.64 -15.32
C PRO A 181 -16.38 -6.90 -13.98
N VAL A 182 -16.68 -5.61 -14.12
CA VAL A 182 -16.93 -4.66 -13.03
C VAL A 182 -18.44 -4.50 -12.88
N ASP A 183 -18.93 -4.31 -11.65
CA ASP A 183 -20.32 -3.95 -11.42
C ASP A 183 -20.55 -2.48 -11.81
N ALA A 184 -21.33 -2.27 -12.87
CA ALA A 184 -21.62 -0.94 -13.42
C ALA A 184 -22.40 -0.02 -12.44
N ASN A 185 -23.06 -0.58 -11.43
CA ASN A 185 -23.76 0.23 -10.42
C ASN A 185 -22.80 0.84 -9.41
N THR A 186 -21.71 0.14 -9.10
CA THR A 186 -20.73 0.57 -8.08
C THR A 186 -19.41 1.03 -8.69
N ASP A 187 -19.23 0.87 -10.00
CA ASP A 187 -17.97 1.04 -10.73
C ASP A 187 -16.82 0.24 -10.09
N SER A 188 -17.16 -0.89 -9.45
CA SER A 188 -16.24 -1.64 -8.62
C SER A 188 -16.45 -3.15 -8.67
N LYS A 189 -15.49 -3.89 -8.13
CA LYS A 189 -15.53 -5.33 -7.95
C LYS A 189 -15.12 -5.69 -6.54
N VAL A 190 -15.83 -6.61 -5.91
CA VAL A 190 -15.45 -7.15 -4.59
C VAL A 190 -14.11 -7.86 -4.69
N SER A 191 -13.20 -7.52 -3.77
CA SER A 191 -11.91 -8.19 -3.61
C SER A 191 -11.74 -8.62 -2.17
N TYR A 192 -10.96 -9.69 -1.94
CA TYR A 192 -10.54 -10.05 -0.59
C TYR A 192 -9.40 -9.14 -0.13
N ALA A 193 -8.41 -8.89 -1.00
CA ALA A 193 -7.28 -8.02 -0.68
C ALA A 193 -6.83 -7.21 -1.91
N ILE A 194 -6.18 -6.07 -1.64
CA ILE A 194 -5.65 -5.13 -2.63
C ILE A 194 -4.21 -4.80 -2.23
N HIS A 195 -3.38 -4.56 -3.23
CA HIS A 195 -1.93 -4.51 -3.15
C HIS A 195 -1.45 -3.37 -2.24
N GLY A 196 -0.45 -3.65 -1.41
CA GLY A 196 0.04 -2.74 -0.36
C GLY A 196 0.63 -1.42 -0.86
N SER A 197 1.12 -1.37 -2.11
CA SER A 197 1.82 -0.19 -2.65
C SER A 197 0.94 1.05 -2.79
N PHE A 198 -0.38 0.89 -2.92
CA PHE A 198 -1.32 2.01 -2.97
C PHE A 198 -2.73 1.57 -2.54
N ILE A 199 -3.17 2.00 -1.36
CA ILE A 199 -4.49 1.66 -0.80
C ILE A 199 -5.22 2.95 -0.41
N ILE A 200 -6.50 3.04 -0.76
CA ILE A 200 -7.38 4.16 -0.43
C ILE A 200 -8.34 3.73 0.67
N PHE A 201 -8.33 4.42 1.80
CA PHE A 201 -9.22 4.19 2.94
C PHE A 201 -10.23 5.32 3.01
N ASN A 202 -11.52 5.01 2.88
CA ASN A 202 -12.60 5.96 3.17
C ASN A 202 -12.66 6.19 4.69
N ARG A 203 -13.11 7.36 5.14
CA ARG A 203 -13.35 7.63 6.57
C ARG A 203 -14.16 6.54 7.28
N SER A 204 -15.07 5.88 6.57
CA SER A 204 -15.92 4.82 7.10
C SER A 204 -15.11 3.63 7.65
N TYR A 205 -13.90 3.37 7.12
CA TYR A 205 -12.99 2.36 7.65
C TYR A 205 -12.56 2.68 9.08
N PHE A 206 -12.16 3.94 9.33
CA PHE A 206 -11.70 4.37 10.65
C PHE A 206 -12.85 4.52 11.65
N THR A 207 -14.02 5.02 11.21
CA THR A 207 -15.21 5.10 12.08
C THR A 207 -15.70 3.73 12.52
N ALA A 208 -15.48 2.69 11.70
CA ALA A 208 -15.78 1.31 12.06
C ALA A 208 -14.74 0.68 13.01
N GLY A 209 -13.65 1.38 13.34
CA GLY A 209 -12.58 0.90 14.23
C GLY A 209 -11.33 0.38 13.50
N GLY A 210 -11.26 0.53 12.18
CA GLY A 210 -10.07 0.22 11.39
C GLY A 210 -8.87 1.11 11.78
N ASN A 211 -7.66 0.55 11.70
CA ASN A 211 -6.40 1.24 12.01
C ASN A 211 -5.23 0.55 11.29
N PHE A 212 -4.01 1.01 11.53
CA PHE A 212 -2.77 0.49 10.93
C PHE A 212 -1.84 -0.16 11.97
N LYS A 213 -2.37 -0.59 13.13
CA LYS A 213 -1.61 -1.26 14.19
C LYS A 213 -1.32 -2.72 13.82
N TYR A 214 -0.50 -2.89 12.78
CA TYR A 214 -0.07 -4.18 12.29
C TYR A 214 1.04 -4.78 13.17
N GLY A 215 0.98 -6.08 13.41
CA GLY A 215 1.90 -6.76 14.33
C GLY A 215 3.21 -7.25 13.72
N SER A 216 3.39 -7.12 12.40
CA SER A 216 4.67 -7.43 11.74
C SER A 216 5.32 -6.15 11.23
N PHE A 217 6.66 -6.17 11.15
CA PHE A 217 7.47 -5.03 10.73
C PHE A 217 7.29 -4.70 9.24
N LEU A 218 7.33 -5.70 8.36
CA LEU A 218 7.13 -5.56 6.91
C LEU A 218 6.35 -6.76 6.37
N PHE A 219 5.71 -6.57 5.21
CA PHE A 219 4.92 -7.54 4.45
C PHE A 219 3.67 -8.05 5.14
N GLY A 220 2.67 -8.47 4.35
CA GLY A 220 1.43 -9.07 4.83
C GLY A 220 0.36 -8.05 5.24
N GLU A 221 0.61 -6.77 5.00
CA GLU A 221 -0.33 -5.68 5.19
C GLU A 221 -1.65 -5.90 4.44
N GLU A 222 -1.61 -6.51 3.25
CA GLU A 222 -2.81 -6.80 2.47
C GLU A 222 -3.72 -7.78 3.19
N ILE A 223 -3.12 -8.81 3.82
CA ILE A 223 -3.85 -9.78 4.65
C ILE A 223 -4.36 -9.12 5.92
N PHE A 224 -3.56 -8.27 6.56
CA PHE A 224 -3.97 -7.53 7.75
C PHE A 224 -5.19 -6.64 7.48
N VAL A 225 -5.17 -5.85 6.40
CA VAL A 225 -6.30 -4.99 6.02
C VAL A 225 -7.52 -5.85 5.68
N ALA A 226 -7.34 -6.94 4.92
CA ALA A 226 -8.43 -7.85 4.56
C ALA A 226 -9.11 -8.46 5.78
N GLU A 227 -8.34 -9.02 6.71
CA GLU A 227 -8.85 -9.66 7.91
C GLU A 227 -9.45 -8.65 8.90
N THR A 228 -8.91 -7.43 8.95
CA THR A 228 -9.51 -6.32 9.71
C THR A 228 -10.88 -5.96 9.13
N CYS A 229 -10.99 -5.83 7.81
CA CYS A 229 -12.28 -5.56 7.16
C CYS A 229 -13.29 -6.68 7.42
N LEU A 230 -12.89 -7.95 7.31
CA LEU A 230 -13.75 -9.09 7.61
C LEU A 230 -14.26 -9.07 9.05
N LYS A 231 -13.38 -8.81 10.03
CA LYS A 231 -13.75 -8.69 11.45
C LYS A 231 -14.76 -7.57 11.69
N LEU A 232 -14.60 -6.46 10.98
CA LEU A 232 -15.49 -5.29 11.05
C LEU A 232 -16.71 -5.39 10.12
N LYS A 233 -16.91 -6.52 9.42
CA LYS A 233 -17.96 -6.75 8.43
C LYS A 233 -17.97 -5.70 7.30
N LEU A 234 -16.79 -5.20 6.94
CA LEU A 234 -16.57 -4.26 5.85
C LEU A 234 -16.19 -5.03 4.58
N GLN A 235 -16.60 -4.49 3.44
CA GLN A 235 -16.21 -5.00 2.13
C GLN A 235 -15.04 -4.19 1.58
N ILE A 236 -14.20 -4.85 0.78
CA ILE A 236 -13.10 -4.22 0.05
C ILE A 236 -13.45 -4.22 -1.44
N ALA A 237 -13.20 -3.09 -2.11
CA ALA A 237 -13.52 -2.91 -3.51
C ALA A 237 -12.28 -2.62 -4.36
N TYR A 238 -12.16 -3.34 -5.46
CA TYR A 238 -11.28 -3.01 -6.56
C TYR A 238 -12.02 -2.06 -7.53
N VAL A 239 -11.43 -0.90 -7.82
CA VAL A 239 -12.04 0.15 -8.63
C VAL A 239 -11.08 0.47 -9.80
N PRO A 240 -11.25 -0.19 -10.97
CA PRO A 240 -10.27 -0.14 -12.06
C PRO A 240 -10.24 1.16 -12.84
N VAL A 241 -11.25 2.04 -12.70
CA VAL A 241 -11.22 3.36 -13.33
C VAL A 241 -10.05 4.16 -12.78
N LEU A 242 -9.86 4.11 -11.45
CA LEU A 242 -8.70 4.72 -10.77
C LEU A 242 -7.44 3.97 -11.18
N THR A 243 -6.46 4.68 -11.73
CA THR A 243 -5.21 4.09 -12.21
C THR A 243 -4.00 4.81 -11.63
N VAL A 244 -3.02 4.03 -11.17
CA VAL A 244 -1.68 4.50 -10.79
C VAL A 244 -0.63 3.60 -11.43
N GLU A 245 0.57 4.15 -11.62
CA GLU A 245 1.73 3.39 -12.08
C GLU A 245 2.67 3.15 -10.90
N HIS A 246 3.16 1.92 -10.74
CA HIS A 246 4.16 1.55 -9.75
C HIS A 246 5.49 1.35 -10.45
N LYS A 247 6.42 2.30 -10.32
CA LYS A 247 7.65 2.32 -11.12
C LYS A 247 8.58 1.15 -10.80
N GLU A 248 8.45 0.54 -9.61
CA GLU A 248 9.20 -0.64 -9.17
C GLU A 248 10.67 -0.53 -9.59
N HIS A 249 11.44 0.33 -8.91
CA HIS A 249 12.87 0.40 -9.20
C HIS A 249 13.49 -0.98 -9.14
N VAL A 250 14.44 -1.24 -10.01
CA VAL A 250 15.23 -2.48 -10.06
C VAL A 250 16.16 -2.52 -8.84
N ALA A 251 15.57 -2.57 -7.64
CA ALA A 251 16.23 -2.75 -6.38
C ALA A 251 16.21 -4.23 -5.97
N THR A 252 16.50 -5.12 -6.91
CA THR A 252 16.73 -6.53 -6.59
C THR A 252 17.78 -7.09 -7.54
N GLY A 253 18.99 -7.31 -7.01
CA GLY A 253 19.81 -8.39 -7.54
C GLY A 253 19.02 -9.71 -7.50
N LEU A 254 19.47 -10.73 -8.24
CA LEU A 254 18.77 -12.02 -8.38
C LEU A 254 18.33 -12.69 -7.06
N PHE A 255 18.86 -12.25 -5.92
CA PHE A 255 18.70 -12.90 -4.63
C PHE A 255 18.15 -11.96 -3.55
N PRO A 256 17.05 -12.35 -2.87
CA PRO A 256 16.56 -11.61 -1.70
C PRO A 256 17.60 -11.67 -0.58
N LYS A 257 17.85 -10.52 0.06
CA LYS A 257 18.75 -10.44 1.21
C LYS A 257 18.19 -11.28 2.38
N LEU A 258 19.07 -11.85 3.20
CA LEU A 258 18.68 -12.65 4.37
C LEU A 258 17.68 -11.92 5.29
N LYS A 259 17.86 -10.62 5.47
CA LYS A 259 16.96 -9.76 6.25
C LYS A 259 15.53 -9.75 5.67
N THR A 260 15.40 -9.67 4.36
CA THR A 260 14.10 -9.73 3.66
C THR A 260 13.41 -11.07 3.87
N LEU A 261 14.15 -12.18 3.77
CA LEU A 261 13.60 -13.52 4.00
C LEU A 261 13.09 -13.70 5.44
N ARG A 262 13.79 -13.12 6.43
CA ARG A 262 13.33 -13.11 7.82
C ARG A 262 12.03 -12.34 7.98
N PHE A 263 11.90 -11.15 7.39
CA PHE A 263 10.65 -10.39 7.43
C PHE A 263 9.47 -11.11 6.76
N ILE A 264 9.71 -11.81 5.65
CA ILE A 264 8.69 -12.66 5.01
C ILE A 264 8.31 -13.82 5.94
N SER A 265 9.28 -14.43 6.62
CA SER A 265 9.04 -15.49 7.60
C SER A 265 8.17 -15.02 8.76
N ASP A 266 8.52 -13.87 9.34
CA ASP A 266 7.84 -13.33 10.51
C ASP A 266 6.41 -12.87 10.18
N SER A 267 6.21 -12.17 9.06
CA SER A 267 4.88 -11.77 8.58
C SER A 267 4.00 -12.97 8.25
N SER A 268 4.55 -13.99 7.59
CA SER A 268 3.81 -15.21 7.26
C SER A 268 3.38 -15.97 8.51
N ARG A 269 4.27 -16.06 9.51
CA ARG A 269 3.96 -16.64 10.82
C ARG A 269 2.88 -15.83 11.53
N TYR A 270 3.01 -14.51 11.56
CA TYR A 270 2.03 -13.59 12.16
C TYR A 270 0.65 -13.77 11.52
N CYS A 271 0.55 -13.66 10.20
CA CYS A 271 -0.73 -13.77 9.49
C CYS A 271 -1.39 -15.13 9.72
N ALA A 272 -0.64 -16.23 9.57
CA ALA A 272 -1.17 -17.57 9.77
C ALA A 272 -1.66 -17.79 11.20
N ASN A 273 -0.90 -17.34 12.20
CA ASN A 273 -1.24 -17.52 13.61
C ASN A 273 -2.35 -16.56 14.09
N MET A 274 -2.50 -15.38 13.48
CA MET A 274 -3.47 -14.40 13.96
C MET A 274 -4.85 -14.61 13.32
N TYR A 275 -4.87 -15.00 12.04
CA TYR A 275 -6.10 -14.97 11.23
C TYR A 275 -6.52 -16.34 10.67
N PHE A 276 -5.62 -17.34 10.71
CA PHE A 276 -5.83 -18.64 10.08
C PHE A 276 -5.49 -19.80 11.03
N ASN A 277 -5.91 -19.68 12.29
CA ASN A 277 -5.75 -20.69 13.34
C ASN A 277 -6.74 -21.85 13.30
#